data_AF-A0A9P1CU45-F1
#
_entry.id   AF-A0A9P1CU45-F1
#
_cell.length_a   1.000
_cell.length_b   1.000
_cell.length_c   1.000
_cell.angle_alpha   90.00
_cell.angle_beta   90.00
_cell.angle_gamma   90.00
#
_symmetry.space_group_name_H-M   'P 1'
#
loop_
_entity.id
_entity.type
_entity.pdbx_description
1 polymer ?
#
loop_
_entity_poly.entity_id
_entity_poly.type
_entity_poly.pdbx_seq_one_letter_code
_entity_poly.pdbx_strand_id
1 'polypeptide(L)'
;MALSFSGPGHLHPVAAVTRAPGRFEEGLGPGNARSGRSERSGRSVSTPILPAVVAAGVARSRRSRLKAVPGTSVEEAKEMSQPDRKAALERSDQMARKILGADKTVEQVVPADLLQSDVGKELKVAMESMVEVLHILCLGTLLLEEAKDKSTVGLHGFALDTEYVRQTDSTETTMPAAAVTSYVMKQLLENFPDDPVLSDEDGELLSRDESFAKSVANFLTSFQVLPGATPEGVAEWSKHCNSYPDGVPPNRYWVFTPIDSNKEFRDAKQFCCTLCLIQDGEPVLSVMGCPMLSYDHPSRSTSHPSGSSIFYAVKGHGAWTQCVIMQRETGVYMGQYGLKGKSLKLKVSEKIRRGNDGLYDMLGTEQLRIAQHSRMRQDIFLDSERIAKLLGSEFAKFHFIDNSIKFSWLARGDEDIAWTITQGLYDSSSTLRITEHAAGAFIAQESGAVLSDFDGKDIDWSTGPILANNRGLFATDPNKVPKQAIVKAAKEATEKSQVLYEERCEKRREKAKMLRKIFEEMTKQAETDEEIKGAEVVKRRGLEMLDNDEEMMKLTQESMNRGVPILGQPPTADADALEGPIPYSPINPNSE
;
A
#
# COMPACT_ATOMS: atom_id res chain seq x y z
N MET A 1 63.26 24.83 31.38
CA MET A 1 63.00 23.47 30.85
C MET A 1 61.84 23.57 29.87
N ALA A 2 61.99 23.33 28.57
CA ALA A 2 63.18 23.63 27.78
C ALA A 2 63.11 25.11 27.33
N LEU A 3 64.21 25.83 27.48
CA LEU A 3 64.42 27.13 26.83
C LEU A 3 64.61 26.84 25.31
N SER A 4 64.29 27.69 24.32
CA SER A 4 63.88 29.10 24.32
C SER A 4 63.57 29.56 22.88
N PHE A 5 62.52 30.40 22.68
CA PHE A 5 62.38 31.42 21.60
C PHE A 5 62.28 30.90 20.13
N SER A 6 61.68 31.59 19.13
CA SER A 6 61.09 32.95 19.01
C SER A 6 59.99 33.00 17.92
N GLY A 7 59.06 33.98 17.99
CA GLY A 7 58.22 34.42 16.85
C GLY A 7 58.98 35.38 15.89
N PRO A 8 58.32 36.23 15.05
CA PRO A 8 56.89 36.59 15.00
C PRO A 8 56.21 36.34 13.61
N GLY A 9 54.95 36.75 13.42
CA GLY A 9 54.19 36.55 12.16
C GLY A 9 53.49 37.81 11.63
N HIS A 10 52.65 37.68 10.58
CA HIS A 10 51.64 38.67 10.18
C HIS A 10 50.56 38.09 9.23
N LEU A 11 49.31 38.54 9.47
CA LEU A 11 48.14 38.81 8.60
C LEU A 11 48.04 38.25 7.14
N HIS A 12 46.87 37.64 6.88
CA HIS A 12 45.98 37.64 5.67
C HIS A 12 46.37 38.46 4.41
N PRO A 13 45.97 38.07 3.17
CA PRO A 13 44.54 37.83 2.86
C PRO A 13 44.14 36.81 1.74
N VAL A 14 42.82 36.76 1.54
CA VAL A 14 42.04 36.10 0.47
C VAL A 14 42.49 36.50 -0.94
N ALA A 15 42.43 35.56 -1.89
CA ALA A 15 42.44 35.85 -3.32
C ALA A 15 41.35 35.04 -4.06
N ALA A 16 40.33 35.74 -4.55
CA ALA A 16 39.39 35.20 -5.54
C ALA A 16 40.02 35.25 -6.95
N VAL A 17 39.70 34.29 -7.81
CA VAL A 17 40.07 34.34 -9.24
C VAL A 17 38.81 34.45 -10.09
N THR A 18 38.49 35.68 -10.45
CA THR A 18 37.56 36.00 -11.53
C THR A 18 38.19 35.69 -12.90
N ARG A 19 37.39 35.23 -13.86
CA ARG A 19 37.81 35.12 -15.28
C ARG A 19 36.70 35.49 -16.25
N ALA A 20 36.81 36.69 -16.81
CA ALA A 20 36.17 37.21 -18.02
C ALA A 20 36.84 38.57 -18.35
N PRO A 21 36.73 39.15 -19.57
CA PRO A 21 36.34 38.58 -20.87
C PRO A 21 37.36 38.90 -22.01
N GLY A 22 37.06 38.43 -23.24
CA GLY A 22 37.67 38.93 -24.49
C GLY A 22 38.15 37.82 -25.43
N ARG A 23 38.10 37.98 -26.76
CA ARG A 23 37.46 38.99 -27.62
C ARG A 23 37.23 38.37 -29.02
N PHE A 24 36.28 38.89 -29.80
CA PHE A 24 36.03 38.49 -31.20
C PHE A 24 37.22 38.82 -32.11
N GLU A 25 37.46 38.00 -33.14
CA GLU A 25 37.82 38.48 -34.50
C GLU A 25 37.49 37.43 -35.58
N GLU A 26 37.44 37.86 -36.85
CA GLU A 26 36.71 37.21 -37.96
C GLU A 26 37.59 36.31 -38.88
N GLY A 27 36.95 35.46 -39.69
CA GLY A 27 37.59 34.67 -40.77
C GLY A 27 36.57 34.14 -41.80
N LEU A 28 36.83 34.33 -43.10
CA LEU A 28 35.80 34.34 -44.16
C LEU A 28 35.69 33.07 -45.03
N GLY A 29 34.47 32.49 -45.11
CA GLY A 29 33.82 31.90 -46.30
C GLY A 29 34.42 30.65 -47.00
N PRO A 30 33.85 30.21 -48.14
CA PRO A 30 32.45 30.33 -48.59
C PRO A 30 31.84 28.99 -49.13
N GLY A 31 30.52 28.90 -49.38
CA GLY A 31 29.95 27.75 -50.12
C GLY A 31 28.42 27.60 -50.22
N ASN A 32 27.82 28.19 -51.27
CA ASN A 32 26.52 27.87 -51.94
C ASN A 32 25.32 27.40 -51.08
N ALA A 33 24.25 28.17 -50.85
CA ALA A 33 23.33 28.86 -51.78
C ALA A 33 22.29 27.97 -52.52
N ARG A 34 21.03 28.05 -52.04
CA ARG A 34 19.72 28.08 -52.76
C ARG A 34 18.61 27.73 -51.75
N SER A 35 17.42 28.32 -51.64
CA SER A 35 16.75 29.55 -52.10
C SER A 35 15.24 29.24 -52.00
N GLY A 36 14.47 29.97 -51.18
CA GLY A 36 13.03 29.67 -51.00
C GLY A 36 12.28 30.66 -50.10
N ARG A 37 11.84 31.78 -50.70
CA ARG A 37 10.80 32.72 -50.16
C ARG A 37 9.43 32.00 -50.06
N SER A 38 8.37 32.42 -49.34
CA SER A 38 8.05 33.50 -48.37
C SER A 38 6.58 33.25 -47.86
N GLU A 39 5.92 33.96 -46.94
CA GLU A 39 6.14 35.19 -46.14
C GLU A 39 5.27 35.14 -44.83
N ARG A 40 5.19 36.26 -44.08
CA ARG A 40 4.13 36.73 -43.14
C ARG A 40 3.15 35.70 -42.53
N SER A 41 3.01 35.62 -41.20
CA SER A 41 2.45 36.69 -40.35
C SER A 41 2.54 36.31 -38.86
N GLY A 42 2.51 37.28 -37.95
CA GLY A 42 2.88 37.05 -36.54
C GLY A 42 1.69 36.87 -35.58
N ARG A 43 1.98 36.29 -34.41
CA ARG A 43 1.25 36.54 -33.14
C ARG A 43 2.06 36.11 -31.91
N SER A 44 1.89 36.89 -30.84
CA SER A 44 2.04 36.58 -29.41
C SER A 44 3.07 35.53 -28.95
N VAL A 45 3.98 35.99 -28.08
CA VAL A 45 4.87 35.19 -27.23
C VAL A 45 4.10 34.10 -26.47
N SER A 46 4.54 32.85 -26.61
CA SER A 46 4.21 31.74 -25.71
C SER A 46 5.49 31.06 -25.21
N THR A 47 5.50 30.70 -23.93
CA THR A 47 6.58 29.94 -23.29
C THR A 47 6.64 28.50 -23.85
N PRO A 48 7.84 27.92 -24.02
CA PRO A 48 7.96 26.59 -24.61
C PRO A 48 7.51 25.49 -23.64
N ILE A 49 6.44 24.79 -24.02
CA ILE A 49 6.00 23.53 -23.40
C ILE A 49 6.94 22.40 -23.86
N LEU A 50 7.51 21.64 -22.92
CA LEU A 50 8.27 20.43 -23.22
C LEU A 50 7.34 19.34 -23.81
N PRO A 51 7.79 18.56 -24.81
CA PRO A 51 6.89 17.83 -25.69
C PRO A 51 6.34 16.52 -25.10
N ALA A 52 5.03 16.32 -25.21
CA ALA A 52 4.37 15.04 -24.97
C ALA A 52 4.65 14.04 -26.10
N VAL A 53 5.65 13.18 -25.91
CA VAL A 53 6.03 12.04 -26.77
C VAL A 53 6.53 10.95 -25.80
N VAL A 54 5.96 9.75 -25.65
CA VAL A 54 5.22 8.91 -26.60
C VAL A 54 3.89 8.41 -26.01
N ALA A 55 2.76 8.97 -26.45
CA ALA A 55 1.41 8.44 -26.20
C ALA A 55 0.61 8.26 -27.51
N ALA A 56 1.29 7.95 -28.60
CA ALA A 56 0.71 7.71 -29.92
C ALA A 56 1.62 6.78 -30.75
N GLY A 57 1.52 5.46 -30.52
CA GLY A 57 2.40 4.50 -31.20
C GLY A 57 2.04 3.02 -31.13
N VAL A 58 1.21 2.59 -30.15
CA VAL A 58 0.92 1.15 -29.94
C VAL A 58 -0.39 0.69 -30.62
N ALA A 59 -1.24 1.61 -31.07
CA ALA A 59 -2.55 1.30 -31.66
C ALA A 59 -2.53 0.69 -33.09
N ARG A 60 -1.36 0.49 -33.72
CA ARG A 60 -1.23 -0.09 -35.08
C ARG A 60 -0.06 -1.08 -35.24
N SER A 61 0.00 -2.13 -34.41
CA SER A 61 0.84 -3.31 -34.72
C SER A 61 0.39 -4.66 -34.14
N ARG A 62 -0.77 -4.78 -33.47
CA ARG A 62 -1.32 -6.09 -33.06
C ARG A 62 -2.28 -6.68 -34.11
N ARG A 63 -1.81 -6.79 -35.36
CA ARG A 63 -2.43 -7.69 -36.36
C ARG A 63 -1.78 -9.08 -36.26
N SER A 64 -2.54 -10.02 -35.71
CA SER A 64 -2.53 -11.46 -36.05
C SER A 64 -1.21 -12.06 -36.57
N ARG A 65 -0.40 -12.60 -35.65
CA ARG A 65 0.54 -13.71 -35.94
C ARG A 65 0.24 -15.01 -35.20
N LEU A 66 -0.95 -15.12 -34.61
CA LEU A 66 -1.65 -16.41 -34.57
C LEU A 66 -2.24 -16.66 -35.96
N LYS A 67 -1.77 -17.70 -36.65
CA LYS A 67 -2.48 -18.24 -37.81
C LYS A 67 -3.72 -18.95 -37.28
N ALA A 68 -4.87 -18.27 -37.32
CA ALA A 68 -6.15 -18.95 -37.15
C ALA A 68 -6.32 -19.96 -38.29
N VAL A 69 -6.69 -21.19 -37.95
CA VAL A 69 -7.43 -22.05 -38.88
C VAL A 69 -8.78 -21.37 -39.09
N PRO A 70 -9.23 -21.12 -40.33
CA PRO A 70 -10.40 -20.28 -40.57
C PRO A 70 -11.70 -21.05 -40.33
N GLY A 71 -12.60 -20.46 -39.55
CA GLY A 71 -13.95 -20.98 -39.31
C GLY A 71 -14.05 -21.84 -38.06
N THR A 72 -14.50 -21.23 -36.97
CA THR A 72 -15.26 -21.85 -35.87
C THR A 72 -15.93 -20.69 -35.13
N SER A 73 -17.24 -20.81 -34.94
CA SER A 73 -18.11 -19.84 -34.29
C SER A 73 -18.13 -20.07 -32.76
N VAL A 74 -18.74 -19.13 -32.03
CA VAL A 74 -18.80 -19.17 -30.56
C VAL A 74 -19.59 -20.39 -30.02
N GLU A 75 -20.37 -21.08 -30.86
CA GLU A 75 -21.08 -22.30 -30.46
C GLU A 75 -20.18 -23.55 -30.48
N GLU A 76 -19.18 -23.64 -31.37
CA GLU A 76 -18.31 -24.81 -31.52
C GLU A 76 -17.30 -24.97 -30.36
N ALA A 77 -17.04 -23.90 -29.59
CA ALA A 77 -16.26 -23.98 -28.35
C ALA A 77 -16.94 -24.80 -27.24
N LYS A 78 -18.25 -25.09 -27.36
CA LYS A 78 -18.98 -25.98 -26.43
C LYS A 78 -18.85 -27.47 -26.78
N GLU A 79 -18.29 -27.82 -27.95
CA GLU A 79 -18.11 -29.21 -28.39
C GLU A 79 -16.64 -29.69 -28.33
N MET A 80 -15.78 -29.05 -27.52
CA MET A 80 -14.45 -29.58 -27.23
C MET A 80 -14.55 -30.93 -26.50
N SER A 81 -14.08 -31.98 -27.16
CA SER A 81 -14.16 -33.35 -26.69
C SER A 81 -13.36 -33.58 -25.39
N GLN A 82 -13.81 -34.53 -24.54
CA GLN A 82 -13.12 -34.86 -23.28
C GLN A 82 -11.59 -35.08 -23.42
N PRO A 83 -11.06 -35.72 -24.50
CA PRO A 83 -9.62 -35.82 -24.74
C PRO A 83 -8.86 -34.50 -24.73
N ASP A 84 -9.40 -33.41 -25.28
CA ASP A 84 -8.69 -32.12 -25.35
C ASP A 84 -8.62 -31.43 -23.98
N ARG A 85 -9.68 -31.60 -23.18
CA ARG A 85 -9.71 -31.17 -21.77
C ARG A 85 -8.72 -31.97 -20.93
N LYS A 86 -8.62 -33.29 -21.18
CA LYS A 86 -7.64 -34.17 -20.55
C LYS A 86 -6.21 -33.82 -20.97
N ALA A 87 -5.96 -33.51 -22.24
CA ALA A 87 -4.65 -33.09 -22.73
C ALA A 87 -4.24 -31.68 -22.22
N ALA A 88 -5.20 -30.82 -21.88
CA ALA A 88 -4.93 -29.56 -21.19
C ALA A 88 -4.58 -29.78 -19.71
N LEU A 89 -5.29 -30.68 -19.00
CA LEU A 89 -4.91 -31.11 -17.65
C LEU A 89 -3.56 -31.84 -17.64
N GLU A 90 -3.28 -32.76 -18.56
CA GLU A 90 -2.01 -33.49 -18.64
C GLU A 90 -0.81 -32.56 -18.96
N ARG A 91 -1.04 -31.44 -19.66
CA ARG A 91 -0.05 -30.36 -19.78
C ARG A 91 0.13 -29.57 -18.49
N SER A 92 -0.91 -29.43 -17.67
CA SER A 92 -0.83 -28.87 -16.32
C SER A 92 -0.09 -29.81 -15.36
N ASP A 93 -0.34 -31.13 -15.45
CA ASP A 93 0.33 -32.16 -14.64
C ASP A 93 1.83 -32.28 -14.98
N GLN A 94 2.20 -32.04 -16.24
CA GLN A 94 3.60 -31.93 -16.66
C GLN A 94 4.22 -30.54 -16.41
N MET A 95 3.45 -29.55 -15.97
CA MET A 95 3.94 -28.22 -15.64
C MET A 95 4.58 -28.22 -14.25
N ALA A 96 5.71 -28.92 -14.14
CA ALA A 96 6.51 -28.96 -12.93
C ALA A 96 6.75 -27.53 -12.42
N ARG A 97 6.31 -27.27 -11.17
CA ARG A 97 6.44 -25.97 -10.47
C ARG A 97 7.84 -25.36 -10.57
N LYS A 98 8.85 -26.23 -10.65
CA LYS A 98 10.29 -25.94 -10.57
C LYS A 98 10.84 -25.35 -11.86
N ILE A 99 11.13 -24.05 -11.83
CA ILE A 99 12.05 -23.42 -12.78
C ILE A 99 13.45 -24.04 -12.58
N LEU A 100 14.04 -24.56 -13.65
CA LEU A 100 15.35 -25.20 -13.62
C LEU A 100 16.44 -24.21 -13.17
N GLY A 101 17.05 -24.42 -12.00
CA GLY A 101 18.06 -23.54 -11.41
C GLY A 101 17.50 -22.42 -10.50
N ALA A 102 16.20 -22.41 -10.23
CA ALA A 102 15.58 -21.66 -9.13
C ALA A 102 14.83 -22.61 -8.17
N ASP A 103 15.16 -23.89 -8.17
CA ASP A 103 14.55 -24.96 -7.39
C ASP A 103 15.26 -25.22 -6.04
N LYS A 104 15.85 -24.15 -5.46
CA LYS A 104 16.52 -24.23 -4.16
C LYS A 104 15.54 -24.41 -3.00
N THR A 105 15.98 -25.08 -1.95
CA THR A 105 15.26 -25.15 -0.67
C THR A 105 15.56 -23.94 0.22
N VAL A 106 14.77 -23.73 1.27
CA VAL A 106 14.99 -22.65 2.24
C VAL A 106 16.35 -22.79 2.92
N GLU A 107 16.78 -24.00 3.27
CA GLU A 107 18.10 -24.29 3.88
C GLU A 107 19.29 -24.00 2.95
N GLN A 108 19.06 -23.88 1.63
CA GLN A 108 20.10 -23.54 0.65
C GLN A 108 20.24 -22.04 0.40
N VAL A 109 19.30 -21.22 0.87
CA VAL A 109 19.27 -19.77 0.60
C VAL A 109 19.29 -18.91 1.86
N VAL A 110 18.68 -19.37 2.95
CA VAL A 110 18.71 -18.72 4.27
C VAL A 110 20.06 -19.05 4.95
N PRO A 111 20.67 -18.10 5.68
CA PRO A 111 21.88 -18.38 6.45
C PRO A 111 21.68 -19.46 7.51
N ALA A 112 22.67 -20.35 7.68
CA ALA A 112 22.56 -21.51 8.56
C ALA A 112 22.47 -21.12 10.05
N ASP A 113 23.09 -20.00 10.43
CA ASP A 113 23.01 -19.41 11.77
C ASP A 113 21.58 -18.98 12.13
N LEU A 114 20.83 -18.39 11.19
CA LEU A 114 19.43 -18.05 11.42
C LEU A 114 18.55 -19.30 11.59
N LEU A 115 18.81 -20.37 10.83
CA LEU A 115 18.09 -21.64 10.95
C LEU A 115 18.47 -22.46 12.20
N GLN A 116 19.57 -22.09 12.87
CA GLN A 116 20.03 -22.68 14.14
C GLN A 116 19.65 -21.82 15.36
N SER A 117 19.02 -20.66 15.15
CA SER A 117 18.50 -19.80 16.23
C SER A 117 17.26 -20.42 16.91
N ASP A 118 16.87 -19.87 18.06
CA ASP A 118 15.72 -20.32 18.86
C ASP A 118 14.39 -20.30 18.07
N VAL A 119 14.29 -19.47 17.04
CA VAL A 119 13.13 -19.38 16.11
C VAL A 119 13.42 -19.95 14.73
N GLY A 120 14.45 -20.82 14.59
CA GLY A 120 14.90 -21.36 13.31
C GLY A 120 13.89 -22.28 12.63
N LYS A 121 13.08 -23.02 13.41
CA LYS A 121 11.98 -23.87 12.89
C LYS A 121 10.86 -23.00 12.32
N GLU A 122 10.47 -21.97 13.07
CA GLU A 122 9.48 -20.96 12.74
C GLU A 122 9.87 -20.21 11.47
N LEU A 123 11.13 -19.74 11.39
CA LEU A 123 11.67 -19.09 10.20
C LEU A 123 11.59 -20.00 8.98
N LYS A 124 11.94 -21.29 9.12
CA LYS A 124 11.86 -22.25 8.02
C LYS A 124 10.42 -22.37 7.51
N VAL A 125 9.46 -22.69 8.40
CA VAL A 125 8.05 -22.89 8.02
C VAL A 125 7.46 -21.61 7.42
N ALA A 126 7.74 -20.44 8.00
CA ALA A 126 7.28 -19.15 7.49
C ALA A 126 7.86 -18.83 6.11
N MET A 127 9.14 -19.11 5.87
CA MET A 127 9.79 -18.90 4.56
C MET A 127 9.28 -19.87 3.50
N GLU A 128 9.12 -21.16 3.83
CA GLU A 128 8.55 -22.17 2.91
C GLU A 128 7.11 -21.79 2.54
N SER A 129 6.31 -21.41 3.52
CA SER A 129 4.92 -20.94 3.33
C SER A 129 4.88 -19.69 2.44
N MET A 130 5.76 -18.71 2.68
CA MET A 130 5.72 -17.45 1.94
C MET A 130 6.07 -17.60 0.44
N VAL A 131 6.88 -18.60 0.07
CA VAL A 131 7.15 -18.90 -1.35
C VAL A 131 5.89 -19.38 -2.07
N GLU A 132 5.10 -20.25 -1.43
CA GLU A 132 3.82 -20.73 -1.96
C GLU A 132 2.74 -19.62 -1.92
N VAL A 133 2.74 -18.75 -0.90
CA VAL A 133 1.87 -17.57 -0.84
C VAL A 133 2.14 -16.60 -2.00
N LEU A 134 3.39 -16.34 -2.37
CA LEU A 134 3.69 -15.53 -3.56
C LEU A 134 3.12 -16.14 -4.84
N HIS A 135 3.10 -17.47 -4.95
CA HIS A 135 2.47 -18.17 -6.06
C HIS A 135 0.95 -18.01 -6.06
N ILE A 136 0.29 -18.23 -4.92
CA ILE A 136 -1.15 -18.04 -4.73
C ILE A 136 -1.55 -16.61 -5.12
N LEU A 137 -0.85 -15.60 -4.60
CA LEU A 137 -1.17 -14.19 -4.85
C LEU A 137 -0.97 -13.80 -6.33
N CYS A 138 0.07 -14.31 -6.99
CA CYS A 138 0.25 -14.09 -8.42
C CYS A 138 -0.85 -14.74 -9.28
N LEU A 139 -1.32 -15.95 -8.91
CA LEU A 139 -2.48 -16.58 -9.55
C LEU A 139 -3.77 -15.78 -9.29
N GLY A 140 -3.96 -15.30 -8.07
CA GLY A 140 -5.10 -14.46 -7.69
C GLY A 140 -5.17 -13.17 -8.50
N THR A 141 -4.02 -12.51 -8.75
CA THR A 141 -3.93 -11.35 -9.63
C THR A 141 -4.37 -11.68 -11.06
N LEU A 142 -3.91 -12.80 -11.63
CA LEU A 142 -4.31 -13.23 -12.98
C LEU A 142 -5.82 -13.47 -13.09
N LEU A 143 -6.42 -14.14 -12.11
CA LEU A 143 -7.87 -14.39 -12.10
C LEU A 143 -8.68 -13.09 -12.03
N LEU A 144 -8.24 -12.11 -11.24
CA LEU A 144 -8.89 -10.80 -11.18
C LEU A 144 -8.70 -9.98 -12.47
N GLU A 145 -7.56 -10.09 -13.14
CA GLU A 145 -7.35 -9.47 -14.47
C GLU A 145 -8.28 -10.10 -15.52
N GLU A 146 -8.34 -11.42 -15.60
CA GLU A 146 -9.23 -12.14 -16.53
C GLU A 146 -10.72 -11.85 -16.26
N ALA A 147 -11.11 -11.74 -14.99
CA ALA A 147 -12.45 -11.34 -14.57
C ALA A 147 -12.82 -9.93 -15.09
N LYS A 148 -11.92 -8.95 -14.92
CA LYS A 148 -12.14 -7.58 -15.39
C LYS A 148 -12.24 -7.46 -16.91
N ASP A 149 -11.43 -8.21 -17.65
CA ASP A 149 -11.51 -8.22 -19.11
C ASP A 149 -12.88 -8.77 -19.57
N LYS A 150 -13.39 -9.84 -18.93
CA LYS A 150 -14.73 -10.38 -19.21
C LYS A 150 -15.86 -9.40 -18.85
N SER A 151 -15.74 -8.70 -17.72
CA SER A 151 -16.76 -7.71 -17.31
C SER A 151 -16.87 -6.53 -18.29
N THR A 152 -15.73 -6.08 -18.82
CA THR A 152 -15.63 -4.99 -19.80
C THR A 152 -16.32 -5.32 -21.13
N VAL A 153 -16.47 -6.61 -21.46
CA VAL A 153 -17.10 -7.11 -22.70
C VAL A 153 -18.63 -7.34 -22.52
N GLY A 154 -19.21 -6.98 -21.37
CA GLY A 154 -20.66 -7.02 -21.13
C GLY A 154 -21.17 -8.26 -20.40
N LEU A 155 -20.28 -9.11 -19.88
CA LEU A 155 -20.65 -10.20 -18.97
C LEU A 155 -20.54 -9.73 -17.51
N HIS A 156 -21.62 -9.12 -17.01
CA HIS A 156 -21.95 -8.88 -15.60
C HIS A 156 -20.76 -8.65 -14.64
N GLY A 157 -20.18 -7.44 -14.63
CA GLY A 157 -19.18 -7.05 -13.63
C GLY A 157 -19.64 -7.25 -12.17
N PHE A 158 -20.93 -7.04 -11.90
CA PHE A 158 -21.55 -7.30 -10.60
C PHE A 158 -21.47 -8.77 -10.13
N ALA A 159 -21.47 -9.74 -11.06
CA ALA A 159 -21.46 -11.17 -10.74
C ALA A 159 -20.07 -11.66 -10.29
N LEU A 160 -19.01 -10.96 -10.70
CA LEU A 160 -17.62 -11.31 -10.38
C LEU A 160 -17.24 -10.84 -8.97
N ASP A 161 -17.70 -9.65 -8.54
CA ASP A 161 -17.57 -9.26 -7.14
C ASP A 161 -18.35 -10.23 -6.22
N THR A 162 -19.48 -10.79 -6.66
CA THR A 162 -20.21 -11.83 -5.90
C THR A 162 -19.52 -13.20 -5.89
N GLU A 163 -18.59 -13.49 -6.80
CA GLU A 163 -17.86 -14.77 -6.84
C GLU A 163 -16.51 -14.69 -6.10
N TYR A 164 -15.78 -13.57 -6.23
CA TYR A 164 -14.40 -13.42 -5.75
C TYR A 164 -14.23 -12.57 -4.49
N VAL A 165 -15.27 -11.85 -4.05
CA VAL A 165 -15.18 -10.92 -2.91
C VAL A 165 -16.31 -11.20 -1.91
N ARG A 166 -16.02 -11.02 -0.63
CA ARG A 166 -16.99 -11.00 0.46
C ARG A 166 -16.81 -9.72 1.26
N GLN A 167 -17.91 -9.01 1.50
CA GLN A 167 -17.95 -7.93 2.47
C GLN A 167 -18.41 -8.54 3.80
N THR A 168 -17.66 -8.31 4.86
CA THR A 168 -18.03 -8.60 6.25
C THR A 168 -18.16 -7.28 7.02
N ASP A 169 -18.69 -7.33 8.25
CA ASP A 169 -18.88 -6.13 9.06
C ASP A 169 -17.55 -5.44 9.45
N SER A 170 -16.43 -6.19 9.45
CA SER A 170 -15.08 -5.71 9.76
C SER A 170 -14.24 -5.38 8.53
N THR A 171 -14.25 -6.24 7.51
CA THR A 171 -13.34 -6.15 6.36
C THR A 171 -13.93 -6.69 5.05
N GLU A 172 -13.31 -6.30 3.94
CA GLU A 172 -13.47 -6.96 2.65
C GLU A 172 -12.45 -8.10 2.54
N THR A 173 -12.90 -9.34 2.33
CA THR A 173 -12.05 -10.51 2.08
C THR A 173 -12.16 -10.92 0.61
N THR A 174 -11.02 -11.15 -0.05
CA THR A 174 -10.97 -11.68 -1.43
C THR A 174 -10.71 -13.18 -1.44
N MET A 175 -11.11 -13.90 -2.50
CA MET A 175 -10.85 -15.34 -2.64
C MET A 175 -9.36 -15.68 -2.51
N PRO A 176 -8.42 -14.93 -3.12
CA PRO A 176 -6.98 -15.15 -2.91
C PRO A 176 -6.53 -14.86 -1.48
N ALA A 177 -7.10 -13.88 -0.78
CA ALA A 177 -6.83 -13.66 0.65
C ALA A 177 -7.29 -14.88 1.49
N ALA A 178 -8.53 -15.37 1.28
CA ALA A 178 -9.05 -16.55 1.96
C ALA A 178 -8.24 -17.83 1.64
N ALA A 179 -7.74 -17.98 0.41
CA ALA A 179 -6.87 -19.08 0.02
C ALA A 179 -5.49 -19.01 0.71
N VAL A 180 -4.90 -17.81 0.82
CA VAL A 180 -3.67 -17.57 1.59
C VAL A 180 -3.89 -17.83 3.08
N THR A 181 -4.99 -17.36 3.66
CA THR A 181 -5.38 -17.64 5.06
C THR A 181 -5.48 -19.15 5.31
N SER A 182 -6.30 -19.87 4.54
CA SER A 182 -6.49 -21.31 4.71
C SER A 182 -5.17 -22.10 4.56
N TYR A 183 -4.31 -21.69 3.61
CA TYR A 183 -3.00 -22.29 3.41
C TYR A 183 -2.05 -22.02 4.59
N VAL A 184 -1.89 -20.76 5.02
CA VAL A 184 -0.94 -20.42 6.10
C VAL A 184 -1.43 -20.97 7.45
N MET A 185 -2.73 -20.89 7.75
CA MET A 185 -3.27 -21.44 9.01
C MET A 185 -3.07 -22.95 9.08
N LYS A 186 -3.22 -23.69 7.96
CA LYS A 186 -2.88 -25.11 7.90
C LYS A 186 -1.41 -25.36 8.26
N GLN A 187 -0.48 -24.58 7.70
CA GLN A 187 0.96 -24.73 7.98
C GLN A 187 1.30 -24.42 9.45
N LEU A 188 0.63 -23.42 10.05
CA LEU A 188 0.78 -23.11 11.47
C LEU A 188 0.22 -24.23 12.35
N LEU A 189 -1.02 -24.69 12.12
CA LEU A 189 -1.63 -25.80 12.87
C LEU A 189 -0.81 -27.10 12.82
N GLU A 190 -0.20 -27.43 11.67
CA GLU A 190 0.62 -28.64 11.53
C GLU A 190 1.98 -28.57 12.24
N ASN A 191 2.49 -27.36 12.53
CA ASN A 191 3.84 -27.16 13.08
C ASN A 191 3.86 -26.56 14.49
N PHE A 192 2.85 -25.77 14.84
CA PHE A 192 2.73 -24.92 16.03
C PHE A 192 1.25 -24.86 16.51
N PRO A 193 0.59 -26.01 16.77
CA PRO A 193 -0.85 -26.05 17.04
C PRO A 193 -1.30 -25.25 18.27
N ASP A 194 -0.38 -25.00 19.22
CA ASP A 194 -0.63 -24.26 20.46
C ASP A 194 -0.38 -22.74 20.33
N ASP A 195 0.23 -22.26 19.23
CA ASP A 195 0.51 -20.83 19.02
C ASP A 195 -0.75 -20.13 18.47
N PRO A 196 -1.35 -19.14 19.17
CA PRO A 196 -2.49 -18.40 18.65
C PRO A 196 -2.11 -17.46 17.50
N VAL A 197 -3.09 -17.09 16.67
CA VAL A 197 -2.96 -16.12 15.57
C VAL A 197 -3.91 -14.93 15.76
N LEU A 198 -3.41 -13.71 15.53
CA LEU A 198 -4.15 -12.45 15.39
C LEU A 198 -4.13 -12.00 13.93
N SER A 199 -5.30 -11.60 13.42
CA SER A 199 -5.52 -11.13 12.05
C SER A 199 -6.81 -10.30 12.01
N ASP A 200 -6.95 -9.38 11.06
CA ASP A 200 -8.23 -8.65 10.84
C ASP A 200 -9.22 -9.42 9.92
N GLU A 201 -8.82 -10.59 9.44
CA GLU A 201 -9.66 -11.47 8.62
C GLU A 201 -10.67 -12.26 9.46
N ASP A 202 -11.86 -12.47 8.91
CA ASP A 202 -12.91 -13.28 9.51
C ASP A 202 -12.65 -14.78 9.30
N GLY A 203 -12.09 -15.44 10.32
CA GLY A 203 -11.76 -16.87 10.29
C GLY A 203 -12.97 -17.80 10.09
N GLU A 204 -14.19 -17.34 10.42
CA GLU A 204 -15.43 -18.10 10.29
C GLU A 204 -16.16 -17.84 8.97
N LEU A 205 -15.67 -16.96 8.10
CA LEU A 205 -16.29 -16.64 6.80
C LEU A 205 -16.53 -17.90 5.95
N LEU A 206 -15.55 -18.80 5.89
CA LEU A 206 -15.65 -20.03 5.10
C LEU A 206 -16.58 -21.08 5.74
N SER A 207 -16.75 -21.06 7.06
CA SER A 207 -17.77 -21.87 7.75
C SER A 207 -19.19 -21.41 7.42
N ARG A 208 -19.38 -20.11 7.21
CA ARG A 208 -20.69 -19.49 6.96
C ARG A 208 -21.07 -19.46 5.48
N ASP A 209 -20.10 -19.47 4.57
CA ASP A 209 -20.33 -19.57 3.12
C ASP A 209 -19.61 -20.78 2.50
N GLU A 210 -20.29 -21.93 2.54
CA GLU A 210 -19.86 -23.19 1.91
C GLU A 210 -19.56 -23.03 0.41
N SER A 211 -20.28 -22.14 -0.29
CA SER A 211 -20.06 -21.90 -1.73
C SER A 211 -18.71 -21.22 -1.98
N PHE A 212 -18.34 -20.27 -1.12
CA PHE A 212 -17.06 -19.58 -1.18
C PHE A 212 -15.92 -20.50 -0.71
N ALA A 213 -16.13 -21.28 0.36
CA ALA A 213 -15.19 -22.33 0.79
C ALA A 213 -14.90 -23.34 -0.33
N LYS A 214 -15.93 -23.74 -1.09
CA LYS A 214 -15.76 -24.59 -2.27
C LYS A 214 -14.96 -23.92 -3.39
N SER A 215 -15.16 -22.64 -3.66
CA SER A 215 -14.34 -21.89 -4.63
C SER A 215 -12.87 -21.82 -4.18
N VAL A 216 -12.60 -21.56 -2.89
CA VAL A 216 -11.25 -21.54 -2.31
C VAL A 216 -10.57 -22.92 -2.39
N ALA A 217 -11.27 -23.99 -1.99
CA ALA A 217 -10.76 -25.36 -2.06
C ALA A 217 -10.49 -25.81 -3.51
N ASN A 218 -11.39 -25.48 -4.44
CA ASN A 218 -11.21 -25.74 -5.88
C ASN A 218 -10.00 -24.98 -6.44
N PHE A 219 -9.80 -23.72 -6.06
CA PHE A 219 -8.64 -22.92 -6.47
C PHE A 219 -7.34 -23.56 -5.98
N LEU A 220 -7.24 -23.86 -4.68
CA LEU A 220 -6.05 -24.47 -4.07
C LEU A 220 -5.74 -25.86 -4.66
N THR A 221 -6.76 -26.64 -5.02
CA THR A 221 -6.61 -27.96 -5.64
C THR A 221 -6.23 -27.87 -7.12
N SER A 222 -6.91 -27.01 -7.89
CA SER A 222 -6.72 -26.92 -9.35
C SER A 222 -5.33 -26.42 -9.73
N PHE A 223 -4.78 -25.48 -8.96
CA PHE A 223 -3.40 -25.02 -9.12
C PHE A 223 -2.39 -25.88 -8.35
N GLN A 224 -2.81 -27.06 -7.89
CA GLN A 224 -2.00 -28.06 -7.17
C GLN A 224 -1.35 -27.56 -5.88
N VAL A 225 -1.70 -26.37 -5.37
CA VAL A 225 -1.12 -25.76 -4.16
C VAL A 225 -1.37 -26.66 -2.94
N LEU A 226 -2.62 -27.09 -2.75
CA LEU A 226 -3.04 -28.13 -1.81
C LEU A 226 -3.95 -29.13 -2.56
N PRO A 227 -3.41 -30.21 -3.14
CA PRO A 227 -4.17 -31.15 -3.99
C PRO A 227 -5.28 -31.93 -3.27
N GLY A 228 -5.31 -31.88 -1.94
CA GLY A 228 -6.34 -32.50 -1.09
C GLY A 228 -7.18 -31.51 -0.30
N ALA A 229 -7.26 -30.24 -0.73
CA ALA A 229 -8.11 -29.26 -0.05
C ALA A 229 -9.59 -29.54 -0.31
N THR A 230 -10.37 -29.69 0.77
CA THR A 230 -11.84 -29.79 0.72
C THR A 230 -12.47 -28.50 1.28
N PRO A 231 -13.75 -28.19 0.98
CA PRO A 231 -14.44 -27.03 1.55
C PRO A 231 -14.41 -27.03 3.10
N GLU A 232 -14.59 -28.20 3.71
CA GLU A 232 -14.57 -28.39 5.15
C GLU A 232 -13.17 -28.19 5.71
N GLY A 233 -12.13 -28.68 5.02
CA GLY A 233 -10.74 -28.48 5.40
C GLY A 233 -10.33 -27.01 5.39
N VAL A 234 -10.64 -26.27 4.31
CA VAL A 234 -10.28 -24.84 4.23
C VAL A 234 -11.02 -24.01 5.27
N ALA A 235 -12.28 -24.35 5.58
CA ALA A 235 -13.05 -23.69 6.63
C ALA A 235 -12.52 -24.02 8.03
N GLU A 236 -12.16 -25.26 8.32
CA GLU A 236 -11.61 -25.63 9.63
C GLU A 236 -10.23 -24.99 9.86
N TRP A 237 -9.38 -24.91 8.84
CA TRP A 237 -8.11 -24.19 8.95
C TRP A 237 -8.31 -22.68 9.11
N SER A 238 -9.30 -22.07 8.43
CA SER A 238 -9.50 -20.62 8.53
C SER A 238 -9.93 -20.16 9.92
N LYS A 239 -10.61 -21.00 10.73
CA LYS A 239 -10.99 -20.67 12.12
C LYS A 239 -9.83 -20.37 13.06
N HIS A 240 -8.64 -20.88 12.76
CA HIS A 240 -7.44 -20.56 13.54
C HIS A 240 -6.93 -19.14 13.26
N CYS A 241 -7.33 -18.54 12.13
CA CYS A 241 -7.12 -17.13 11.87
C CYS A 241 -7.91 -16.29 12.87
N ASN A 242 -7.24 -15.34 13.52
CA ASN A 242 -7.84 -14.48 14.54
C ASN A 242 -8.41 -15.22 15.77
N SER A 243 -7.73 -16.29 16.19
CA SER A 243 -8.05 -17.12 17.36
C SER A 243 -8.09 -16.41 18.73
N TYR A 244 -7.60 -15.18 18.84
CA TYR A 244 -7.71 -14.35 20.06
C TYR A 244 -7.95 -12.87 19.68
N PRO A 245 -9.16 -12.52 19.21
CA PRO A 245 -9.42 -11.17 18.67
C PRO A 245 -9.41 -10.09 19.76
N ASP A 246 -9.90 -10.43 20.94
CA ASP A 246 -10.05 -9.54 22.09
C ASP A 246 -9.53 -10.23 23.36
N GLY A 247 -8.69 -9.54 24.13
CA GLY A 247 -8.21 -10.03 25.42
C GLY A 247 -6.81 -9.54 25.80
N VAL A 248 -6.28 -10.10 26.89
CA VAL A 248 -4.86 -9.94 27.24
C VAL A 248 -4.04 -10.74 26.22
N PRO A 249 -3.05 -10.13 25.54
CA PRO A 249 -2.25 -10.84 24.56
C PRO A 249 -1.53 -12.05 25.17
N PRO A 250 -1.53 -13.21 24.51
CA PRO A 250 -0.74 -14.36 24.92
C PRO A 250 0.76 -14.01 25.01
N ASN A 251 1.52 -14.75 25.82
CA ASN A 251 2.98 -14.58 25.85
C ASN A 251 3.64 -14.89 24.50
N ARG A 252 2.99 -15.65 23.61
CA ARG A 252 3.51 -16.00 22.29
C ARG A 252 2.35 -16.13 21.32
N TYR A 253 2.47 -15.51 20.14
CA TYR A 253 1.45 -15.55 19.09
C TYR A 253 1.98 -15.09 17.73
N TRP A 254 1.29 -15.51 16.68
CA TRP A 254 1.49 -15.00 15.32
C TRP A 254 0.57 -13.82 15.04
N VAL A 255 1.09 -12.84 14.32
CA VAL A 255 0.36 -11.74 13.69
C VAL A 255 0.41 -11.96 12.19
N PHE A 256 -0.75 -11.99 11.55
CA PHE A 256 -0.89 -12.38 10.16
C PHE A 256 -1.77 -11.39 9.38
N THR A 257 -1.43 -11.15 8.12
CA THR A 257 -2.32 -10.46 7.17
C THR A 257 -2.10 -11.04 5.77
N PRO A 258 -3.11 -11.67 5.14
CA PRO A 258 -2.92 -12.37 3.87
C PRO A 258 -2.71 -11.41 2.70
N ILE A 259 -3.42 -10.28 2.70
CA ILE A 259 -3.29 -9.17 1.75
C ILE A 259 -3.52 -7.88 2.55
N ASP A 260 -2.46 -7.11 2.78
CA ASP A 260 -2.53 -5.91 3.63
C ASP A 260 -3.23 -4.69 2.99
N SER A 261 -3.62 -4.79 1.72
CA SER A 261 -4.47 -3.81 1.06
C SER A 261 -5.27 -4.45 -0.07
N ASN A 262 -6.47 -4.97 0.24
CA ASN A 262 -7.40 -5.51 -0.78
C ASN A 262 -7.77 -4.46 -1.85
N LYS A 263 -7.67 -3.17 -1.53
CA LYS A 263 -7.88 -2.06 -2.48
C LYS A 263 -6.70 -1.88 -3.45
N GLU A 264 -5.46 -1.98 -2.98
CA GLU A 264 -4.28 -1.93 -3.87
C GLU A 264 -4.11 -3.23 -4.67
N PHE A 265 -4.42 -4.38 -4.06
CA PHE A 265 -4.48 -5.68 -4.73
C PHE A 265 -5.47 -5.67 -5.90
N ARG A 266 -6.72 -5.23 -5.68
CA ARG A 266 -7.70 -5.05 -6.78
C ARG A 266 -7.26 -4.01 -7.80
N ASP A 267 -6.51 -2.97 -7.43
CA ASP A 267 -5.95 -2.02 -8.39
C ASP A 267 -4.74 -2.57 -9.19
N ALA A 268 -4.30 -3.81 -8.94
CA ALA A 268 -3.04 -4.39 -9.44
C ALA A 268 -1.79 -3.55 -9.10
N LYS A 269 -1.80 -2.92 -7.93
CA LYS A 269 -0.70 -2.11 -7.36
C LYS A 269 0.22 -2.97 -6.47
N GLN A 270 1.05 -2.32 -5.67
CA GLN A 270 1.84 -2.97 -4.63
C GLN A 270 0.92 -3.39 -3.47
N PHE A 271 1.15 -4.59 -2.93
CA PHE A 271 0.50 -5.16 -1.74
C PHE A 271 1.40 -6.30 -1.24
N CYS A 272 1.26 -6.73 0.01
CA CYS A 272 2.02 -7.86 0.54
C CYS A 272 1.22 -8.76 1.48
N CYS A 273 1.76 -9.96 1.71
CA CYS A 273 1.36 -10.82 2.81
C CYS A 273 2.40 -10.70 3.93
N THR A 274 1.93 -10.56 5.17
CA THR A 274 2.76 -10.42 6.36
C THR A 274 2.54 -11.58 7.33
N LEU A 275 3.64 -12.04 7.92
CA LEU A 275 3.62 -12.95 9.07
C LEU A 275 4.69 -12.48 10.06
N CYS A 276 4.33 -12.35 11.33
CA CYS A 276 5.23 -11.92 12.40
C CYS A 276 4.96 -12.75 13.64
N LEU A 277 5.99 -13.25 14.31
CA LEU A 277 5.89 -13.92 15.60
C LEU A 277 6.24 -12.90 16.68
N ILE A 278 5.32 -12.71 17.62
CA ILE A 278 5.53 -11.92 18.83
C ILE A 278 5.69 -12.89 20.01
N GLN A 279 6.69 -12.63 20.85
CA GLN A 279 6.94 -13.37 22.07
C GLN A 279 7.34 -12.40 23.19
N ASP A 280 6.77 -12.61 24.37
CA ASP A 280 6.95 -11.81 25.59
C ASP A 280 6.72 -10.30 25.36
N GLY A 281 5.75 -9.97 24.49
CA GLY A 281 5.40 -8.59 24.13
C GLY A 281 6.31 -7.94 23.07
N GLU A 282 7.25 -8.68 22.47
CA GLU A 282 8.17 -8.16 21.45
C GLU A 282 8.19 -9.03 20.17
N PRO A 283 8.25 -8.44 18.97
CA PRO A 283 8.53 -9.19 17.73
C PRO A 283 9.87 -9.93 17.79
N VAL A 284 9.88 -11.21 17.42
CA VAL A 284 11.08 -12.07 17.42
C VAL A 284 11.47 -12.58 16.03
N LEU A 285 10.49 -12.73 15.13
CA LEU A 285 10.65 -13.19 13.75
C LEU A 285 9.61 -12.49 12.87
N SER A 286 9.97 -12.11 11.65
CA SER A 286 8.97 -11.78 10.62
C SER A 286 9.39 -12.25 9.23
N VAL A 287 8.39 -12.59 8.41
CA VAL A 287 8.49 -12.85 6.97
C VAL A 287 7.39 -12.08 6.25
N MET A 288 7.74 -11.38 5.17
CA MET A 288 6.82 -10.57 4.36
C MET A 288 7.06 -10.84 2.87
N GLY A 289 6.01 -11.27 2.15
CA GLY A 289 6.06 -11.58 0.72
C GLY A 289 5.46 -10.45 -0.11
N CYS A 290 6.27 -9.87 -1.01
CA CYS A 290 5.86 -8.77 -1.88
C CYS A 290 5.81 -9.25 -3.36
N PRO A 291 4.69 -9.81 -3.85
CA PRO A 291 4.59 -10.42 -5.19
C PRO A 291 4.86 -9.43 -6.32
N MET A 292 4.42 -8.17 -6.16
CA MET A 292 4.55 -7.11 -7.16
C MET A 292 5.82 -6.27 -7.00
N LEU A 293 6.62 -6.49 -5.95
CA LEU A 293 7.83 -5.72 -5.70
C LEU A 293 9.06 -6.38 -6.32
N SER A 294 9.64 -5.72 -7.32
CA SER A 294 10.85 -6.18 -7.98
C SER A 294 12.00 -6.36 -6.98
N TYR A 295 12.62 -7.53 -7.03
CA TYR A 295 13.77 -7.89 -6.21
C TYR A 295 14.99 -7.01 -6.55
N ASP A 296 15.44 -6.23 -5.59
CA ASP A 296 16.59 -5.34 -5.73
C ASP A 296 17.40 -5.21 -4.43
N HIS A 297 18.64 -4.76 -4.55
CA HIS A 297 19.59 -4.64 -3.45
C HIS A 297 20.72 -3.66 -3.82
N PRO A 298 21.32 -2.88 -2.90
CA PRO A 298 22.44 -1.98 -3.18
C PRO A 298 23.64 -2.61 -3.92
N SER A 299 23.85 -3.92 -3.80
CA SER A 299 24.88 -4.67 -4.53
C SER A 299 24.54 -4.98 -6.00
N ARG A 300 23.43 -4.45 -6.53
CA ARG A 300 22.92 -4.69 -7.89
C ARG A 300 22.92 -3.41 -8.71
N SER A 301 23.26 -3.52 -9.99
CA SER A 301 23.18 -2.41 -10.96
C SER A 301 21.76 -2.14 -11.46
N THR A 302 20.88 -3.15 -11.44
CA THR A 302 19.47 -3.09 -11.85
C THR A 302 18.66 -4.12 -11.05
N SER A 303 17.37 -3.85 -10.79
CA SER A 303 16.46 -4.84 -10.19
C SER A 303 16.33 -6.10 -11.05
N HIS A 304 16.00 -7.23 -10.44
CA HIS A 304 15.79 -8.49 -11.16
C HIS A 304 14.45 -8.46 -11.92
N PRO A 305 14.43 -8.61 -13.26
CA PRO A 305 13.23 -8.34 -14.06
C PRO A 305 12.07 -9.33 -13.83
N SER A 306 12.37 -10.54 -13.37
CA SER A 306 11.39 -11.60 -13.03
C SER A 306 11.50 -12.04 -11.57
N GLY A 307 12.09 -11.21 -10.71
CA GLY A 307 12.27 -11.52 -9.29
C GLY A 307 11.27 -10.77 -8.44
N SER A 308 10.46 -11.49 -7.67
CA SER A 308 9.67 -10.95 -6.57
C SER A 308 10.45 -11.10 -5.26
N SER A 309 10.08 -10.31 -4.26
CA SER A 309 10.85 -10.17 -3.02
C SER A 309 10.15 -10.83 -1.85
N ILE A 310 10.87 -11.67 -1.11
CA ILE A 310 10.55 -11.95 0.30
C ILE A 310 11.52 -11.13 1.15
N PHE A 311 11.00 -10.47 2.18
CA PHE A 311 11.78 -9.82 3.24
C PHE A 311 11.58 -10.61 4.53
N TYR A 312 12.62 -10.76 5.33
CA TYR A 312 12.51 -11.42 6.62
C TYR A 312 13.54 -10.90 7.62
N ALA A 313 13.26 -11.08 8.90
CA ALA A 313 14.12 -10.67 9.98
C ALA A 313 14.00 -11.62 11.19
N VAL A 314 15.10 -11.81 11.91
CA VAL A 314 15.16 -12.55 13.18
C VAL A 314 15.86 -11.66 14.20
N LYS A 315 15.31 -11.58 15.41
CA LYS A 315 15.76 -10.67 16.47
C LYS A 315 17.26 -10.79 16.74
N GLY A 316 17.97 -9.67 16.67
CA GLY A 316 19.42 -9.59 16.87
C GLY A 316 20.29 -10.22 15.75
N HIS A 317 19.68 -10.83 14.73
CA HIS A 317 20.38 -11.45 13.59
C HIS A 317 20.29 -10.59 12.32
N GLY A 318 19.44 -9.57 12.32
CA GLY A 318 19.26 -8.59 11.26
C GLY A 318 18.25 -9.00 10.20
N ALA A 319 17.93 -8.05 9.31
CA ALA A 319 16.99 -8.21 8.22
C ALA A 319 17.66 -8.66 6.90
N TRP A 320 16.89 -9.35 6.06
CA TRP A 320 17.34 -10.01 4.84
C TRP A 320 16.29 -9.90 3.73
N THR A 321 16.73 -10.00 2.47
CA THR A 321 15.86 -10.17 1.31
C THR A 321 16.22 -11.41 0.49
N GLN A 322 15.21 -12.14 0.04
CA GLN A 322 15.33 -13.36 -0.74
C GLN A 322 14.57 -13.22 -2.07
N CYS A 323 15.23 -13.59 -3.17
CA CYS A 323 14.63 -13.61 -4.50
C CYS A 323 13.78 -14.87 -4.70
N VAL A 324 12.51 -14.68 -5.01
CA VAL A 324 11.67 -15.70 -5.64
C VAL A 324 11.53 -15.32 -7.11
N ILE A 325 11.92 -16.21 -8.01
CA ILE A 325 11.67 -16.02 -9.44
C ILE A 325 10.21 -16.37 -9.70
N MET A 326 9.51 -15.45 -10.36
CA MET A 326 8.16 -15.67 -10.86
C MET A 326 8.27 -15.64 -12.39
N GLN A 327 8.13 -16.78 -13.06
CA GLN A 327 8.29 -16.83 -14.52
C GLN A 327 7.16 -16.04 -15.18
N ARG A 328 7.53 -15.05 -16.00
CA ARG A 328 6.59 -14.17 -16.69
C ARG A 328 6.90 -14.12 -18.18
N GLU A 329 5.90 -14.32 -19.01
CA GLU A 329 5.97 -14.11 -20.46
C GLU A 329 5.13 -12.89 -20.84
N THR A 330 5.75 -11.91 -21.49
CA THR A 330 5.10 -10.62 -21.83
C THR A 330 4.46 -9.86 -20.65
N GLY A 331 4.85 -10.19 -19.41
CA GLY A 331 4.33 -9.63 -18.15
C GLY A 331 3.41 -10.58 -17.39
N VAL A 332 2.73 -11.48 -18.10
CA VAL A 332 1.78 -12.48 -17.56
C VAL A 332 2.54 -13.56 -16.81
N TYR A 333 2.09 -13.93 -15.61
CA TYR A 333 2.70 -14.99 -14.80
C TYR A 333 2.34 -16.39 -15.34
N MET A 334 3.32 -17.29 -15.40
CA MET A 334 3.22 -18.59 -16.09
C MET A 334 3.05 -19.79 -15.14
N GLY A 335 2.75 -19.56 -13.86
CA GLY A 335 2.58 -20.64 -12.87
C GLY A 335 3.89 -21.29 -12.36
N GLN A 336 5.05 -20.99 -12.96
CA GLN A 336 6.34 -21.51 -12.56
C GLN A 336 7.11 -20.52 -11.68
N TYR A 337 7.71 -21.01 -10.59
CA TYR A 337 8.36 -20.18 -9.58
C TYR A 337 9.50 -20.92 -8.86
N GLY A 338 10.26 -20.18 -8.04
CA GLY A 338 11.19 -20.79 -7.08
C GLY A 338 12.29 -19.87 -6.54
N LEU A 339 12.98 -20.33 -5.50
CA LEU A 339 14.05 -19.61 -4.80
C LEU A 339 15.36 -19.55 -5.62
N LYS A 340 15.89 -18.33 -5.83
CA LYS A 340 17.16 -18.11 -6.54
C LYS A 340 18.20 -17.40 -5.67
N GLY A 341 19.47 -17.75 -5.89
CA GLY A 341 20.60 -17.07 -5.26
C GLY A 341 20.85 -17.52 -3.81
N LYS A 342 21.32 -16.59 -2.98
CA LYS A 342 21.30 -16.66 -1.51
C LYS A 342 20.58 -15.41 -1.02
N SER A 343 20.08 -15.41 0.21
CA SER A 343 19.54 -14.19 0.80
C SER A 343 20.63 -13.12 0.93
N LEU A 344 20.26 -11.87 0.72
CA LEU A 344 21.14 -10.70 0.87
C LEU A 344 20.75 -9.96 2.15
N LYS A 345 21.74 -9.59 2.96
CA LYS A 345 21.51 -8.88 4.22
C LYS A 345 21.18 -7.42 3.94
N LEU A 346 20.10 -6.93 4.54
CA LEU A 346 19.64 -5.56 4.42
C LEU A 346 20.32 -4.67 5.45
N LYS A 347 20.52 -3.40 5.08
CA LYS A 347 21.08 -2.40 5.97
C LYS A 347 20.56 -1.02 5.57
N VAL A 348 19.82 -0.37 6.46
CA VAL A 348 19.09 0.88 6.19
C VAL A 348 19.97 2.02 5.63
N SER A 349 21.25 2.03 6.01
CA SER A 349 22.26 3.02 5.60
C SER A 349 22.81 2.79 4.18
N GLU A 350 22.65 1.58 3.63
CA GLU A 350 23.11 1.25 2.28
C GLU A 350 22.01 1.63 1.28
N LYS A 351 22.03 2.89 0.84
CA LYS A 351 21.03 3.41 -0.10
C LYS A 351 21.21 2.79 -1.49
N ILE A 352 20.11 2.36 -2.10
CA ILE A 352 20.08 2.07 -3.55
C ILE A 352 20.33 3.38 -4.29
N ARG A 353 21.26 3.34 -5.25
CA ARG A 353 21.63 4.48 -6.10
C ARG A 353 21.60 4.05 -7.56
N ARG A 354 20.68 4.60 -8.34
CA ARG A 354 20.55 4.35 -9.77
C ARG A 354 20.84 5.63 -10.54
N GLY A 355 21.47 5.50 -11.72
CA GLY A 355 21.98 6.65 -12.49
C GLY A 355 20.95 7.69 -12.96
N ASN A 356 19.66 7.44 -12.76
CA ASN A 356 18.55 8.33 -13.13
C ASN A 356 17.66 8.72 -11.92
N ASP A 357 18.10 8.52 -10.67
CA ASP A 357 17.33 8.93 -9.47
C ASP A 357 17.18 10.46 -9.35
N GLY A 358 17.88 11.21 -10.20
CA GLY A 358 17.40 12.46 -10.77
C GLY A 358 18.46 13.54 -10.82
N LEU A 359 18.10 14.65 -11.48
CA LEU A 359 18.85 15.91 -11.38
C LEU A 359 19.04 16.34 -9.90
N TYR A 360 18.12 15.93 -9.02
CA TYR A 360 18.09 16.23 -7.58
C TYR A 360 19.29 15.67 -6.80
N ASP A 361 19.59 14.37 -6.93
CA ASP A 361 20.80 13.77 -6.31
C ASP A 361 22.09 14.39 -6.85
N MET A 362 22.09 14.83 -8.12
CA MET A 362 23.23 15.52 -8.76
C MET A 362 23.36 16.99 -8.32
N LEU A 363 22.25 17.65 -7.98
CA LEU A 363 22.21 19.00 -7.42
C LEU A 363 22.54 19.03 -5.92
N GLY A 364 22.73 17.86 -5.29
CA GLY A 364 23.09 17.75 -3.88
C GLY A 364 22.00 18.25 -2.93
N THR A 365 20.73 18.11 -3.31
CA THR A 365 19.62 18.58 -2.47
C THR A 365 19.53 17.72 -1.19
N GLU A 366 19.41 18.36 -0.03
CA GLU A 366 19.22 17.66 1.27
C GLU A 366 17.79 17.09 1.44
N GLN A 367 17.12 16.80 0.33
CA GLN A 367 15.72 16.34 0.31
C GLN A 367 15.60 14.95 0.94
N LEU A 368 14.57 14.79 1.77
CA LEU A 368 14.22 13.52 2.39
C LEU A 368 13.26 12.73 1.51
N ARG A 369 13.50 11.43 1.40
CA ARG A 369 12.58 10.45 0.78
C ARG A 369 11.76 9.79 1.88
N ILE A 370 10.44 10.01 1.84
CA ILE A 370 9.52 9.70 2.93
C ILE A 370 8.37 8.83 2.40
N ALA A 371 8.26 7.60 2.89
CA ALA A 371 7.10 6.76 2.63
C ALA A 371 5.98 6.99 3.68
N GLN A 372 4.76 7.24 3.20
CA GLN A 372 3.58 7.49 4.02
C GLN A 372 2.31 6.94 3.38
N HIS A 373 1.27 6.71 4.18
CA HIS A 373 -0.08 6.39 3.73
C HIS A 373 -0.65 7.41 2.71
N SER A 374 -1.40 6.91 1.74
CA SER A 374 -1.96 7.66 0.62
C SER A 374 -3.30 8.33 0.95
N ARG A 375 -4.10 7.73 1.83
CA ARG A 375 -5.46 8.15 2.17
C ARG A 375 -5.50 8.98 3.45
N MET A 376 -4.94 10.17 3.38
CA MET A 376 -4.80 11.08 4.52
C MET A 376 -5.67 12.34 4.38
N ARG A 377 -6.28 12.79 5.48
CA ARG A 377 -6.93 14.10 5.54
C ARG A 377 -5.91 15.20 5.25
N GLN A 378 -6.37 16.33 4.68
CA GLN A 378 -5.49 17.44 4.30
C GLN A 378 -4.66 17.97 5.49
N ASP A 379 -5.21 18.00 6.70
CA ASP A 379 -4.49 18.45 7.90
C ASP A 379 -3.35 17.50 8.28
N ILE A 380 -3.54 16.19 8.17
CA ILE A 380 -2.47 15.19 8.35
C ILE A 380 -1.33 15.42 7.35
N PHE A 381 -1.64 15.72 6.08
CA PHE A 381 -0.60 15.98 5.07
C PHE A 381 0.16 17.27 5.35
N LEU A 382 -0.55 18.34 5.76
CA LEU A 382 0.07 19.60 6.16
C LEU A 382 0.91 19.47 7.44
N ASP A 383 0.63 18.47 8.29
CA ASP A 383 1.44 18.14 9.45
C ASP A 383 2.71 17.37 9.04
N SER A 384 2.61 16.37 8.16
CA SER A 384 3.78 15.69 7.56
C SER A 384 4.72 16.64 6.84
N GLU A 385 4.18 17.53 6.01
CA GLU A 385 4.96 18.52 5.26
C GLU A 385 5.68 19.49 6.21
N ARG A 386 5.05 19.83 7.34
CA ARG A 386 5.65 20.67 8.39
C ARG A 386 6.77 19.97 9.12
N ILE A 387 6.61 18.69 9.49
CA ILE A 387 7.71 17.89 10.06
C ILE A 387 8.88 17.84 9.07
N ALA A 388 8.61 17.54 7.79
CA ALA A 388 9.66 17.44 6.78
C ALA A 388 10.43 18.76 6.56
N LYS A 389 9.73 19.91 6.57
CA LYS A 389 10.36 21.24 6.53
C LYS A 389 11.19 21.55 7.77
N LEU A 390 10.72 21.17 8.96
CA LEU A 390 11.46 21.31 10.23
C LEU A 390 12.70 20.40 10.29
N LEU A 391 12.70 19.29 9.55
CA LEU A 391 13.87 18.42 9.34
C LEU A 391 14.85 18.95 8.26
N GLY A 392 14.62 20.16 7.71
CA GLY A 392 15.48 20.80 6.71
C GLY A 392 15.11 20.51 5.25
N SER A 393 14.12 19.65 4.99
CA SER A 393 13.73 19.26 3.64
C SER A 393 12.59 20.13 3.09
N GLU A 394 12.93 21.29 2.52
CA GLU A 394 11.97 22.25 1.95
C GLU A 394 11.00 21.62 0.93
N PHE A 395 11.50 20.67 0.12
CA PHE A 395 10.74 19.92 -0.89
C PHE A 395 10.94 18.41 -0.69
N ALA A 396 10.42 17.86 0.40
CA ALA A 396 10.49 16.42 0.65
C ALA A 396 9.75 15.60 -0.42
N LYS A 397 10.33 14.45 -0.78
CA LYS A 397 9.76 13.52 -1.75
C LYS A 397 8.90 12.50 -1.00
N PHE A 398 7.58 12.67 -1.06
CA PHE A 398 6.63 11.71 -0.51
C PHE A 398 6.34 10.59 -1.51
N HIS A 399 6.50 9.34 -1.07
CA HIS A 399 5.96 8.18 -1.75
C HIS A 399 4.74 7.66 -0.98
N PHE A 400 3.59 7.66 -1.65
CA PHE A 400 2.31 7.33 -1.04
C PHE A 400 1.97 5.85 -1.22
N ILE A 401 1.88 5.12 -0.11
CA ILE A 401 1.62 3.68 -0.09
C ILE A 401 1.00 3.27 1.27
N ASP A 402 -0.12 2.54 1.22
CA ASP A 402 -0.88 2.20 2.43
C ASP A 402 -0.37 0.89 3.08
N ASN A 403 0.08 -0.07 2.28
CA ASN A 403 0.64 -1.35 2.72
C ASN A 403 1.95 -1.26 3.55
N SER A 404 2.37 -2.37 4.16
CA SER A 404 3.56 -2.50 5.03
C SER A 404 4.90 -2.43 4.28
N ILE A 405 4.89 -2.45 2.94
CA ILE A 405 6.09 -2.45 2.09
C ILE A 405 6.93 -1.17 2.28
N LYS A 406 6.33 -0.06 2.72
CA LYS A 406 7.06 1.18 3.09
C LYS A 406 8.27 0.92 4.00
N PHE A 407 8.13 0.00 4.94
CA PHE A 407 9.23 -0.37 5.84
C PHE A 407 10.33 -1.19 5.13
N SER A 408 9.99 -2.02 4.15
CA SER A 408 10.98 -2.70 3.30
C SER A 408 11.67 -1.77 2.31
N TRP A 409 11.00 -0.70 1.84
CA TRP A 409 11.66 0.35 1.05
C TRP A 409 12.70 1.11 1.88
N LEU A 410 12.39 1.41 3.15
CA LEU A 410 13.38 1.92 4.10
C LEU A 410 14.52 0.90 4.33
N ALA A 411 14.20 -0.36 4.64
CA ALA A 411 15.18 -1.40 4.96
C ALA A 411 16.19 -1.68 3.83
N ARG A 412 15.75 -1.59 2.56
CA ARG A 412 16.61 -1.74 1.38
C ARG A 412 17.26 -0.43 0.91
N GLY A 413 17.01 0.69 1.59
CA GLY A 413 17.66 1.97 1.32
C GLY A 413 17.07 2.79 0.16
N ASP A 414 15.80 2.58 -0.19
CA ASP A 414 15.08 3.51 -1.09
C ASP A 414 14.62 4.77 -0.34
N GLU A 415 14.15 4.62 0.90
CA GLU A 415 13.66 5.74 1.74
C GLU A 415 14.68 6.15 2.81
N ASP A 416 14.44 7.33 3.40
CA ASP A 416 15.11 7.83 4.61
C ASP A 416 14.21 7.72 5.85
N ILE A 417 12.89 7.83 5.64
CA ILE A 417 11.85 7.72 6.67
C ILE A 417 10.67 6.89 6.11
N ALA A 418 10.10 6.01 6.92
CA ALA A 418 8.80 5.39 6.69
C ALA A 418 7.91 5.65 7.92
N TRP A 419 6.72 6.26 7.74
CA TRP A 419 5.86 6.61 8.87
C TRP A 419 4.37 6.44 8.64
N THR A 420 3.64 6.36 9.76
CA THR A 420 2.18 6.27 9.83
C THR A 420 1.67 7.38 10.75
N ILE A 421 0.84 8.25 10.19
CA ILE A 421 0.10 9.29 10.92
C ILE A 421 -1.37 9.10 10.54
N THR A 422 -2.19 8.55 11.44
CA THR A 422 -3.62 8.26 11.18
C THR A 422 -4.55 9.38 11.59
N GLN A 423 -4.18 10.16 12.61
CA GLN A 423 -4.88 11.37 13.05
C GLN A 423 -3.99 12.60 12.88
N GLY A 424 -4.58 13.79 12.83
CA GLY A 424 -3.78 15.02 12.82
C GLY A 424 -2.99 15.15 14.12
N LEU A 425 -1.84 15.83 14.12
CA LEU A 425 -0.96 15.87 15.30
C LEU A 425 -1.62 16.51 16.53
N TYR A 426 -2.70 17.29 16.36
CA TYR A 426 -3.48 17.78 17.49
C TYR A 426 -4.12 16.66 18.35
N ASP A 427 -4.26 15.45 17.80
CA ASP A 427 -4.82 14.26 18.43
C ASP A 427 -3.69 13.34 18.93
N SER A 428 -3.94 12.67 20.06
CA SER A 428 -3.03 11.70 20.68
C SER A 428 -3.62 10.28 20.75
N SER A 429 -4.84 10.07 20.26
CA SER A 429 -5.43 8.75 20.16
C SER A 429 -4.70 7.88 19.12
N SER A 430 -4.57 6.60 19.43
CA SER A 430 -4.00 5.61 18.50
C SER A 430 -5.10 4.79 17.84
N THR A 431 -4.96 4.62 16.54
CA THR A 431 -5.79 3.72 15.72
C THR A 431 -4.94 2.73 14.93
N LEU A 432 -3.64 2.61 15.27
CA LEU A 432 -2.69 1.78 14.54
C LEU A 432 -2.91 0.31 14.90
N ARG A 433 -3.07 -0.55 13.89
CA ARG A 433 -3.18 -1.99 14.11
C ARG A 433 -1.81 -2.67 14.11
N ILE A 434 -1.65 -3.69 14.95
CA ILE A 434 -0.42 -4.51 14.98
C ILE A 434 -0.28 -5.32 13.69
N THR A 435 -1.38 -5.84 13.14
CA THR A 435 -1.49 -6.56 11.85
C THR A 435 -0.85 -5.81 10.68
N GLU A 436 -1.19 -4.53 10.51
CA GLU A 436 -0.69 -3.68 9.44
C GLU A 436 0.81 -3.33 9.56
N HIS A 437 1.42 -3.44 10.75
CA HIS A 437 2.68 -2.75 11.06
C HIS A 437 3.80 -3.65 11.61
N ALA A 438 3.49 -4.68 12.42
CA ALA A 438 4.50 -5.43 13.17
C ALA A 438 5.57 -6.06 12.26
N ALA A 439 5.14 -6.71 11.18
CA ALA A 439 6.04 -7.37 10.23
C ALA A 439 7.01 -6.39 9.56
N GLY A 440 6.46 -5.36 8.91
CA GLY A 440 7.25 -4.35 8.20
C GLY A 440 8.17 -3.58 9.16
N ALA A 441 7.63 -3.06 10.27
CA ALA A 441 8.39 -2.28 11.23
C ALA A 441 9.56 -3.07 11.84
N PHE A 442 9.36 -4.35 12.17
CA PHE A 442 10.42 -5.22 12.67
C PHE A 442 11.50 -5.50 11.63
N ILE A 443 11.13 -5.72 10.36
CA ILE A 443 12.08 -5.85 9.25
C ILE A 443 12.92 -4.56 9.08
N ALA A 444 12.32 -3.38 9.22
CA ALA A 444 13.07 -2.12 9.21
C ALA A 444 14.01 -2.02 10.43
N GLN A 445 13.54 -2.31 11.63
CA GLN A 445 14.33 -2.26 12.86
C GLN A 445 15.57 -3.17 12.78
N GLU A 446 15.41 -4.42 12.37
CA GLU A 446 16.50 -5.38 12.20
C GLU A 446 17.41 -5.05 10.98
N SER A 447 17.02 -4.16 10.08
CA SER A 447 17.94 -3.57 9.08
C SER A 447 18.83 -2.44 9.65
N GLY A 448 18.66 -2.10 10.94
CA GLY A 448 19.34 -1.01 11.63
C GLY A 448 18.59 0.33 11.62
N ALA A 449 17.31 0.35 11.23
CA ALA A 449 16.46 1.53 11.38
C ALA A 449 16.09 1.74 12.85
N VAL A 450 15.89 3.00 13.26
CA VAL A 450 15.35 3.31 14.59
C VAL A 450 13.84 3.48 14.50
N LEU A 451 13.12 2.73 15.34
CA LEU A 451 11.66 2.77 15.47
C LEU A 451 11.25 3.65 16.66
N SER A 452 10.13 4.37 16.54
CA SER A 452 9.59 5.23 17.61
C SER A 452 8.16 5.66 17.29
N ASP A 453 7.40 6.08 18.30
CA ASP A 453 6.25 6.96 18.10
C ASP A 453 6.69 8.43 18.01
N PHE A 454 5.77 9.34 17.65
CA PHE A 454 6.08 10.77 17.49
C PHE A 454 6.33 11.53 18.81
N ASP A 455 6.02 10.92 19.96
CA ASP A 455 6.35 11.46 21.29
C ASP A 455 7.75 11.00 21.76
N GLY A 456 8.38 10.07 21.03
CA GLY A 456 9.71 9.54 21.30
C GLY A 456 9.74 8.24 22.09
N LYS A 457 8.58 7.65 22.40
CA LYS A 457 8.48 6.34 23.06
C LYS A 457 8.86 5.24 22.08
N ASP A 458 9.29 4.12 22.62
CA ASP A 458 9.45 2.89 21.85
C ASP A 458 8.06 2.24 21.64
N ILE A 459 7.95 1.34 20.66
CA ILE A 459 6.65 0.77 20.27
C ILE A 459 6.28 -0.37 21.21
N ASP A 460 5.09 -0.26 21.81
CA ASP A 460 4.53 -1.21 22.74
C ASP A 460 3.63 -2.19 21.98
N TRP A 461 4.17 -3.36 21.67
CA TRP A 461 3.45 -4.42 20.97
C TRP A 461 2.59 -5.28 21.91
N SER A 462 2.57 -4.99 23.22
CA SER A 462 1.85 -5.76 24.25
C SER A 462 0.38 -5.34 24.46
N THR A 463 -0.12 -4.40 23.65
CA THR A 463 -1.45 -3.78 23.81
C THR A 463 -2.60 -4.51 23.10
N GLY A 464 -2.34 -5.62 22.41
CA GLY A 464 -3.35 -6.35 21.64
C GLY A 464 -3.54 -5.78 20.22
N PRO A 465 -4.74 -5.87 19.60
CA PRO A 465 -4.91 -5.53 18.19
C PRO A 465 -4.49 -4.11 17.79
N ILE A 466 -4.58 -3.14 18.72
CA ILE A 466 -4.29 -1.72 18.51
C ILE A 466 -3.07 -1.31 19.37
N LEU A 467 -2.13 -0.55 18.80
CA LEU A 467 -0.99 0.06 19.52
C LEU A 467 -1.43 1.23 20.40
N ALA A 468 -2.26 0.95 21.42
CA ALA A 468 -2.97 1.95 22.22
C ALA A 468 -2.07 2.97 22.94
N ASN A 469 -0.83 2.59 23.26
CA ASN A 469 0.12 3.41 24.02
C ASN A 469 1.02 4.32 23.15
N ASN A 470 0.94 4.20 21.81
CA ASN A 470 1.81 4.91 20.87
C ASN A 470 1.07 5.92 19.99
N ARG A 471 1.58 7.15 19.94
CA ARG A 471 1.04 8.21 19.10
C ARG A 471 1.70 8.20 17.73
N GLY A 472 1.09 7.49 16.79
CA GLY A 472 1.65 7.26 15.46
C GLY A 472 2.90 6.36 15.50
N LEU A 473 3.51 6.15 14.33
CA LEU A 473 4.65 5.23 14.17
C LEU A 473 5.61 5.77 13.13
N PHE A 474 6.92 5.79 13.42
CA PHE A 474 7.93 6.02 12.39
C PHE A 474 9.15 5.10 12.55
N ALA A 475 9.73 4.74 11.40
CA ALA A 475 11.04 4.13 11.27
C ALA A 475 11.93 5.08 10.45
N THR A 476 13.22 5.18 10.78
CA THR A 476 14.16 6.03 10.04
C THR A 476 15.59 5.47 10.00
N ASP A 477 16.36 5.85 8.98
CA ASP A 477 17.82 5.67 8.97
C ASP A 477 18.49 6.65 9.95
N PRO A 478 19.00 6.18 11.10
CA PRO A 478 19.55 7.08 12.13
C PRO A 478 20.79 7.84 11.65
N ASN A 479 21.46 7.39 10.57
CA ASN A 479 22.63 8.07 10.01
C ASN A 479 22.23 9.27 9.13
N LYS A 480 20.99 9.29 8.63
CA LYS A 480 20.44 10.35 7.77
C LYS A 480 19.51 11.28 8.55
N VAL A 481 18.63 10.72 9.40
CA VAL A 481 17.71 11.49 10.26
C VAL A 481 17.67 10.87 11.66
N PRO A 482 18.22 11.53 12.69
CA PRO A 482 18.17 11.01 14.07
C PRO A 482 16.74 11.00 14.65
N LYS A 483 16.37 9.96 15.42
CA LYS A 483 15.09 9.85 16.15
C LYS A 483 14.71 11.15 16.89
N GLN A 484 15.67 11.76 17.59
CA GLN A 484 15.46 13.01 18.33
C GLN A 484 15.10 14.21 17.45
N ALA A 485 15.57 14.26 16.20
CA ALA A 485 15.22 15.32 15.26
C ALA A 485 13.75 15.19 14.83
N ILE A 486 13.29 13.96 14.54
CA ILE A 486 11.88 13.69 14.18
C ILE A 486 10.96 14.02 15.36
N VAL A 487 11.27 13.57 16.57
CA VAL A 487 10.47 13.85 17.78
C VAL A 487 10.41 15.36 18.05
N LYS A 488 11.52 16.10 17.92
CA LYS A 488 11.53 17.55 18.08
C LYS A 488 10.67 18.24 17.02
N ALA A 489 10.83 17.86 15.75
CA ALA A 489 10.05 18.41 14.64
C ALA A 489 8.56 18.09 14.78
N ALA A 490 8.20 16.89 15.24
CA ALA A 490 6.83 16.48 15.50
C ALA A 490 6.20 17.27 16.65
N LYS A 491 6.94 17.53 17.73
CA LYS A 491 6.47 18.39 18.84
C LYS A 491 6.16 19.82 18.37
N GLU A 492 7.10 20.47 17.69
CA GLU A 492 6.90 21.82 17.14
C GLU A 492 5.76 21.85 16.10
N ALA A 493 5.65 20.79 15.27
CA ALA A 493 4.54 20.66 14.35
C ALA A 493 3.18 20.45 15.05
N THR A 494 3.17 19.79 16.21
CA THR A 494 1.98 19.53 17.05
C THR A 494 1.41 20.84 17.60
N GLU A 495 2.24 21.72 18.16
CA GLU A 495 1.82 23.02 18.69
C GLU A 495 1.07 23.83 17.62
N LYS A 496 1.59 23.86 16.38
CA LYS A 496 0.92 24.51 15.26
C LYS A 496 -0.32 23.76 14.76
N SER A 497 -0.35 22.43 14.86
CA SER A 497 -1.52 21.61 14.48
C SER A 497 -2.71 21.88 15.41
N GLN A 498 -2.45 22.02 16.72
CA GLN A 498 -3.44 22.36 17.74
C GLN A 498 -4.09 23.73 17.49
N VAL A 499 -3.30 24.79 17.31
CA VAL A 499 -3.83 26.13 17.01
C VAL A 499 -4.70 26.12 15.73
N LEU A 500 -4.21 25.48 14.66
CA LEU A 500 -4.98 25.37 13.42
C LEU A 500 -6.24 24.51 13.59
N TYR A 501 -6.26 23.53 14.51
CA TYR A 501 -7.43 22.72 14.81
C TYR A 501 -8.48 23.53 15.58
N GLU A 502 -8.07 24.31 16.58
CA GLU A 502 -8.94 25.22 17.33
C GLU A 502 -9.60 26.25 16.41
N GLU A 503 -8.84 26.87 15.50
CA GLU A 503 -9.39 27.74 14.45
C GLU A 503 -10.42 27.04 13.55
N ARG A 504 -10.17 25.77 13.18
CA ARG A 504 -11.12 24.97 12.38
C ARG A 504 -12.40 24.71 13.18
N CYS A 505 -12.29 24.41 14.47
CA CYS A 505 -13.44 24.20 15.34
C CYS A 505 -14.23 25.50 15.60
N GLU A 506 -13.58 26.64 15.77
CA GLU A 506 -14.28 27.92 15.88
C GLU A 506 -15.05 28.26 14.60
N LYS A 507 -14.41 28.18 13.43
CA LYS A 507 -15.07 28.38 12.12
C LYS A 507 -16.22 27.38 11.88
N ARG A 508 -16.11 26.14 12.38
CA ARG A 508 -17.22 25.17 12.38
C ARG A 508 -18.38 25.62 13.28
N ARG A 509 -18.11 26.06 14.53
CA ARG A 509 -19.13 26.59 15.44
C ARG A 509 -19.83 27.84 14.88
N GLU A 510 -19.12 28.72 14.18
CA GLU A 510 -19.74 29.87 13.50
C GLU A 510 -20.67 29.43 12.36
N LYS A 511 -20.22 28.51 11.50
CA LYS A 511 -21.05 27.93 10.45
C LYS A 511 -22.27 27.18 11.01
N ALA A 512 -22.09 26.43 12.10
CA ALA A 512 -23.18 25.75 12.80
C ALA A 512 -24.22 26.75 13.33
N LYS A 513 -23.80 27.86 13.95
CA LYS A 513 -24.69 28.96 14.37
C LYS A 513 -25.44 29.59 13.18
N MET A 514 -24.80 29.73 12.03
CA MET A 514 -25.44 30.25 10.81
C MET A 514 -26.47 29.25 10.24
N LEU A 515 -26.12 27.97 10.13
CA LEU A 515 -27.00 26.91 9.66
C LEU A 515 -28.20 26.71 10.59
N ARG A 516 -28.00 26.75 11.92
CA ARG A 516 -29.08 26.73 12.92
C ARG A 516 -30.11 27.84 12.66
N LYS A 517 -29.65 29.07 12.42
CA LYS A 517 -30.54 30.19 12.05
C LYS A 517 -31.29 29.93 10.73
N ILE A 518 -30.62 29.37 9.72
CA ILE A 518 -31.28 29.02 8.46
C ILE A 518 -32.41 28.00 8.70
N PHE A 519 -32.16 26.93 9.44
CA PHE A 519 -33.18 25.94 9.81
C PHE A 519 -34.32 26.54 10.66
N GLU A 520 -34.03 27.52 11.52
CA GLU A 520 -35.04 28.24 12.30
C GLU A 520 -35.92 29.18 11.46
N GLU A 521 -35.35 29.85 10.44
CA GLU A 521 -36.08 30.74 9.53
C GLU A 521 -36.83 29.99 8.40
N MET A 522 -36.33 28.82 7.94
CA MET A 522 -37.02 28.02 6.91
C MET A 522 -38.48 27.71 7.27
N THR A 523 -38.75 27.37 8.54
CA THR A 523 -40.12 27.13 9.03
C THR A 523 -41.03 28.36 9.00
N LYS A 524 -40.51 29.57 8.73
CA LYS A 524 -41.29 30.82 8.62
C LYS A 524 -41.53 31.26 7.17
N GLN A 525 -40.88 30.62 6.20
CA GLN A 525 -41.01 30.92 4.76
C GLN A 525 -41.83 29.88 3.99
N ALA A 526 -42.29 28.81 4.66
CA ALA A 526 -43.22 27.85 4.08
C ALA A 526 -44.64 28.43 4.07
N GLU A 527 -45.30 28.38 2.90
CA GLU A 527 -46.64 28.97 2.71
C GLU A 527 -47.75 27.90 2.75
N THR A 528 -47.43 26.63 2.52
CA THR A 528 -48.37 25.51 2.51
C THR A 528 -48.15 24.51 3.67
N ASP A 529 -49.21 23.81 4.08
CA ASP A 529 -49.16 22.81 5.16
C ASP A 529 -48.20 21.63 4.88
N GLU A 530 -47.91 21.34 3.60
CA GLU A 530 -46.93 20.32 3.20
C GLU A 530 -45.50 20.83 3.32
N GLU A 531 -45.24 22.06 2.88
CA GLU A 531 -43.93 22.72 3.05
C GLU A 531 -43.59 22.96 4.51
N ILE A 532 -44.57 23.31 5.36
CA ILE A 532 -44.36 23.50 6.81
C ILE A 532 -43.89 22.17 7.43
N LYS A 533 -44.58 21.05 7.13
CA LYS A 533 -44.19 19.71 7.62
C LYS A 533 -42.81 19.29 7.09
N GLY A 534 -42.52 19.55 5.82
CA GLY A 534 -41.20 19.29 5.23
C GLY A 534 -40.09 20.10 5.91
N ALA A 535 -40.32 21.41 6.12
CA ALA A 535 -39.40 22.30 6.80
C ALA A 535 -39.17 21.92 8.26
N GLU A 536 -40.20 21.47 8.99
CA GLU A 536 -40.06 20.96 10.36
C GLU A 536 -39.21 19.68 10.42
N VAL A 537 -39.37 18.74 9.49
CA VAL A 537 -38.55 17.52 9.41
C VAL A 537 -37.09 17.86 9.10
N VAL A 538 -36.85 18.76 8.13
CA VAL A 538 -35.50 19.23 7.77
C VAL A 538 -34.85 19.99 8.92
N LYS A 539 -35.60 20.89 9.58
CA LYS A 539 -35.15 21.62 10.76
C LYS A 539 -34.79 20.68 11.90
N ARG A 540 -35.66 19.73 12.25
CA ARG A 540 -35.38 18.77 13.33
C ARG A 540 -34.10 17.97 13.06
N ARG A 541 -33.99 17.34 11.88
CA ARG A 541 -32.78 16.58 11.49
C ARG A 541 -31.53 17.46 11.41
N GLY A 542 -31.68 18.69 10.91
CA GLY A 542 -30.59 19.66 10.79
C GLY A 542 -30.07 20.16 12.14
N LEU A 543 -30.95 20.35 13.12
CA LEU A 543 -30.56 20.71 14.49
C LEU A 543 -29.96 19.51 15.24
N GLU A 544 -30.54 18.31 15.11
CA GLU A 544 -29.98 17.06 15.63
C GLU A 544 -28.53 16.85 15.14
N MET A 545 -28.28 17.06 13.84
CA MET A 545 -26.93 16.97 13.23
C MET A 545 -25.95 18.05 13.71
N LEU A 546 -26.43 19.22 14.14
CA LEU A 546 -25.60 20.35 14.58
C LEU A 546 -25.28 20.34 16.08
N ASP A 547 -26.04 19.61 16.90
CA ASP A 547 -25.83 19.53 18.35
C ASP A 547 -24.86 18.43 18.79
N ASN A 548 -24.40 17.57 17.86
CA ASN A 548 -23.52 16.45 18.16
C ASN A 548 -22.20 16.51 17.35
N ASP A 549 -21.26 17.36 17.79
CA ASP A 549 -19.93 17.53 17.19
C ASP A 549 -19.15 16.20 17.10
N GLU A 550 -19.31 15.30 18.08
CA GLU A 550 -18.68 13.97 18.09
C GLU A 550 -19.31 13.04 17.04
N GLU A 551 -20.63 13.01 16.92
CA GLU A 551 -21.33 12.24 15.89
C GLU A 551 -21.06 12.77 14.48
N MET A 552 -20.87 14.08 14.30
CA MET A 552 -20.50 14.66 13.01
C MET A 552 -19.05 14.30 12.63
N MET A 553 -18.11 14.27 13.59
CA MET A 553 -16.78 13.71 13.37
C MET A 553 -16.80 12.20 13.13
N LYS A 554 -17.64 11.45 13.85
CA LYS A 554 -17.84 10.01 13.66
C LYS A 554 -18.42 9.70 12.28
N LEU A 555 -19.45 10.41 11.83
CA LEU A 555 -20.02 10.33 10.48
C LEU A 555 -18.99 10.70 9.40
N THR A 556 -18.13 11.68 9.66
CA THR A 556 -17.03 12.03 8.73
C THR A 556 -16.00 10.90 8.66
N GLN A 557 -15.64 10.29 9.80
CA GLN A 557 -14.70 9.17 9.86
C GLN A 557 -15.28 7.90 9.24
N GLU A 558 -16.53 7.56 9.55
CA GLU A 558 -17.30 6.49 8.91
C GLU A 558 -17.44 6.72 7.41
N SER A 559 -17.66 7.96 6.95
CA SER A 559 -17.71 8.29 5.51
C SER A 559 -16.37 8.12 4.82
N MET A 560 -15.25 8.46 5.46
CA MET A 560 -13.91 8.18 4.92
C MET A 560 -13.65 6.68 4.82
N ASN A 561 -14.11 5.90 5.81
CA ASN A 561 -13.99 4.44 5.81
C ASN A 561 -14.92 3.76 4.78
N ARG A 562 -16.13 4.29 4.55
CA ARG A 562 -17.15 3.71 3.65
C ARG A 562 -16.82 3.81 2.15
N GLY A 563 -15.79 4.55 1.75
CA GLY A 563 -15.31 4.58 0.35
C GLY A 563 -16.25 5.21 -0.69
N VAL A 564 -17.44 5.67 -0.30
CA VAL A 564 -18.46 6.32 -1.13
C VAL A 564 -18.84 7.66 -0.49
N PRO A 565 -18.98 8.77 -1.26
CA PRO A 565 -19.36 10.08 -0.70
C PRO A 565 -20.75 10.08 -0.05
N ILE A 566 -20.97 10.99 0.92
CA ILE A 566 -22.30 11.33 1.42
C ILE A 566 -23.06 12.17 0.38
N LEU A 567 -23.42 11.54 -0.74
CA LEU A 567 -24.45 12.00 -1.66
C LEU A 567 -25.53 10.93 -1.68
N GLY A 568 -26.37 10.98 -0.64
CA GLY A 568 -27.58 10.17 -0.46
C GLY A 568 -27.47 8.70 -0.88
N GLN A 569 -27.23 7.79 0.07
CA GLN A 569 -27.69 6.42 -0.15
C GLN A 569 -29.20 6.49 -0.46
N PRO A 570 -29.71 5.77 -1.49
CA PRO A 570 -31.14 5.64 -1.67
C PRO A 570 -31.73 5.03 -0.37
N PRO A 571 -32.97 5.40 0.01
CA PRO A 571 -33.57 4.87 1.23
C PRO A 571 -33.55 3.34 1.25
N THR A 572 -33.34 2.76 2.43
CA THR A 572 -33.56 1.32 2.63
C THR A 572 -35.04 0.98 2.39
N ALA A 573 -35.32 -0.27 2.01
CA ALA A 573 -36.65 -0.72 1.58
C ALA A 573 -37.80 -0.44 2.58
N ASP A 574 -37.50 -0.20 3.85
CA ASP A 574 -38.49 0.23 4.86
C ASP A 574 -39.07 1.64 4.63
N ALA A 575 -38.48 2.43 3.73
CA ALA A 575 -39.01 3.75 3.34
C ALA A 575 -40.14 3.69 2.30
N ASP A 576 -40.35 2.54 1.64
CA ASP A 576 -41.44 2.34 0.68
C ASP A 576 -42.84 2.26 1.35
N ALA A 577 -42.90 2.38 2.69
CA ALA A 577 -44.14 2.41 3.47
C ALA A 577 -44.92 3.75 3.42
N LEU A 578 -44.45 4.74 2.64
CA LEU A 578 -45.14 6.01 2.41
C LEU A 578 -45.62 6.11 0.96
N GLU A 579 -46.84 5.63 0.70
CA GLU A 579 -47.50 5.75 -0.60
C GLU A 579 -47.75 7.23 -0.97
N GLY A 580 -47.07 7.72 -2.02
CA GLY A 580 -47.38 9.01 -2.63
C GLY A 580 -46.28 9.52 -3.57
N PRO A 581 -46.60 9.93 -4.81
CA PRO A 581 -45.60 10.50 -5.72
C PRO A 581 -45.24 11.93 -5.27
N ILE A 582 -44.00 12.13 -4.81
CA ILE A 582 -43.47 13.46 -4.49
C ILE A 582 -43.27 14.24 -5.80
N PRO A 583 -43.93 15.39 -6.02
CA PRO A 583 -43.81 16.12 -7.27
C PRO A 583 -42.47 16.88 -7.33
N TYR A 584 -41.59 16.44 -8.25
CA TYR A 584 -40.34 17.14 -8.55
C TYR A 584 -40.64 18.41 -9.35
N SER A 585 -40.49 19.59 -8.74
CA SER A 585 -40.63 20.87 -9.44
C SER A 585 -39.26 21.38 -9.91
N PRO A 586 -38.97 21.46 -11.22
CA PRO A 586 -37.71 21.99 -11.71
C PRO A 586 -37.67 23.51 -11.59
N ILE A 587 -36.70 24.04 -10.83
CA ILE A 587 -36.45 25.48 -10.70
C ILE A 587 -36.13 26.05 -12.09
N ASN A 588 -36.93 27.03 -12.53
CA ASN A 588 -36.78 27.69 -13.82
C ASN A 588 -35.69 28.79 -13.74
N PRO A 589 -34.66 28.81 -14.60
CA PRO A 589 -33.50 29.72 -14.41
C PRO A 589 -33.74 31.22 -14.64
N ASN A 590 -34.98 31.67 -14.86
CA ASN A 590 -35.31 33.07 -15.20
C ASN A 590 -36.55 33.57 -14.42
N SER A 591 -36.36 33.88 -13.14
CA SER A 591 -37.19 34.82 -12.37
C SER A 591 -36.25 35.64 -11.49
N GLU A 592 -36.49 36.96 -11.41
CA GLU A 592 -35.56 38.02 -10.98
C GLU A 592 -34.88 37.82 -9.60
#